data_AF-D2JDT6-F1
#
_entry.id   AF-D2JDT6-F1
#
_cell.length_a   1.000
_cell.length_b   1.000
_cell.length_c   1.000
_cell.angle_alpha   90.00
_cell.angle_beta   90.00
_cell.angle_gamma   90.00
#
_symmetry.space_group_name_H-M   'P 1'
#
loop_
_entity.id
_entity.type
_entity.pdbx_description
1 polymer ?
#
loop_
_entity_poly.entity_id
_entity_poly.type
_entity_poly.pdbx_seq_one_letter_code
_entity_poly.pdbx_strand_id
1 'polypeptide(L)'
;MDNQEMILGLCKELKIIREARGIKQVKVARAIEMDPPLLSRIENMKKPTVTMMELTRILGYYNITLYEFIENNKEYIEKICTCK
;
A
#
# COMPACT_ATOMS: atom_id res chain seq x y z
N MET A 1 17.36 -5.97 7.92
CA MET A 1 16.43 -5.12 7.17
C MET A 1 15.08 -5.21 7.84
N ASP A 2 14.47 -4.06 8.14
CA ASP A 2 13.18 -4.01 8.83
C ASP A 2 12.06 -4.32 7.83
N ASN A 3 11.20 -5.29 8.13
CA ASN A 3 10.02 -5.62 7.32
C ASN A 3 9.14 -4.39 7.06
N GLN A 4 9.17 -3.40 7.96
CA GLN A 4 8.43 -2.14 7.77
C GLN A 4 8.99 -1.28 6.64
N GLU A 5 10.30 -1.24 6.42
CA GLU A 5 10.90 -0.45 5.34
C GLU A 5 10.41 -0.93 3.97
N MET A 6 10.39 -2.25 3.78
CA MET A 6 9.81 -2.89 2.59
C MET A 6 8.31 -2.55 2.43
N ILE A 7 7.51 -2.69 3.50
CA ILE A 7 6.07 -2.42 3.46
C ILE A 7 5.79 -0.94 3.11
N LEU A 8 6.52 0.00 3.72
CA LEU A 8 6.38 1.43 3.43
C LEU A 8 6.67 1.72 1.97
N GLY A 9 7.71 1.09 1.44
CA GLY A 9 8.03 1.09 0.02
C GLY A 9 6.85 0.77 -0.90
N LEU A 10 6.20 -0.36 -0.62
CA LEU A 10 5.04 -0.84 -1.36
C LEU A 10 3.82 0.08 -1.22
N CYS A 11 3.74 0.91 -0.18
CA CYS A 11 2.60 1.82 0.00
C CYS A 11 2.51 2.90 -1.09
N LYS A 12 3.60 3.23 -1.78
CA LYS A 12 3.56 4.10 -2.98
C LYS A 12 2.72 3.49 -4.10
N GLU A 13 2.77 2.18 -4.26
CA GLU A 13 2.05 1.48 -5.32
C GLU A 13 0.55 1.51 -5.11
N LEU A 14 0.09 1.53 -3.85
CA LEU A 14 -1.33 1.73 -3.53
C LEU A 14 -1.87 3.06 -4.10
N LYS A 15 -1.04 4.11 -4.05
CA LYS A 15 -1.37 5.43 -4.62
C LYS A 15 -1.46 5.37 -6.14
N ILE A 16 -0.48 4.73 -6.78
CA ILE A 16 -0.42 4.57 -8.24
C ILE A 16 -1.65 3.81 -8.74
N ILE A 17 -1.98 2.67 -8.11
CA ILE A 17 -3.16 1.88 -8.43
C ILE A 17 -4.44 2.72 -8.31
N ARG A 18 -4.56 3.51 -7.23
CA ARG A 18 -5.73 4.37 -7.01
C ARG A 18 -5.88 5.43 -8.10
N GLU A 19 -4.80 6.11 -8.43
CA GLU A 19 -4.77 7.22 -9.40
C GLU A 19 -5.00 6.72 -10.82
N ALA A 20 -4.42 5.58 -11.20
CA ALA A 20 -4.67 4.91 -12.48
C ALA A 20 -6.15 4.54 -12.68
N ARG A 21 -6.89 4.28 -11.60
CA ARG A 21 -8.33 4.00 -11.63
C ARG A 21 -9.20 5.25 -11.53
N GLY A 22 -8.61 6.45 -11.45
CA GLY A 22 -9.35 7.72 -11.31
C GLY A 22 -10.12 7.86 -9.98
N ILE A 23 -9.71 7.13 -8.94
CA ILE A 23 -10.44 7.09 -7.66
C ILE A 23 -9.89 8.16 -6.71
N LYS A 24 -10.79 8.98 -6.14
CA LYS A 24 -10.43 9.93 -5.08
C LYS A 24 -10.07 9.18 -3.81
N GLN A 25 -8.98 9.58 -3.15
CA GLN A 25 -8.52 9.00 -1.88
C GLN A 25 -9.62 8.94 -0.82
N VAL A 26 -10.38 10.04 -0.65
CA VAL A 26 -11.51 10.09 0.30
C VAL A 26 -12.59 9.03 0.03
N LYS A 27 -12.78 8.62 -1.23
CA LYS A 27 -13.75 7.57 -1.59
C LYS A 27 -13.29 6.21 -1.10
N VAL A 28 -12.00 5.88 -1.29
CA VAL A 28 -11.41 4.63 -0.79
C VAL A 28 -11.49 4.59 0.73
N ALA A 29 -10.99 5.64 1.39
CA ALA A 29 -10.94 5.72 2.85
C ALA A 29 -12.33 5.49 3.47
N ARG A 30 -13.36 6.20 2.99
CA ARG A 30 -14.73 6.04 3.48
C ARG A 30 -15.30 4.64 3.22
N ALA A 31 -15.01 4.05 2.06
CA ALA A 31 -15.53 2.73 1.70
C ALA A 31 -14.96 1.60 2.55
N ILE A 32 -13.73 1.76 3.06
CA ILE A 32 -13.09 0.77 3.94
C ILE A 32 -13.16 1.13 5.42
N GLU A 33 -13.92 2.17 5.77
CA GLU A 33 -14.06 2.73 7.13
C GLU A 33 -12.72 3.16 7.74
N MET A 34 -11.85 3.75 6.91
CA MET A 34 -10.57 4.35 7.30
C MET A 34 -10.66 5.87 7.27
N ASP A 35 -9.99 6.53 8.20
CA ASP A 35 -9.89 7.99 8.23
C ASP A 35 -9.12 8.50 6.98
N PRO A 36 -9.62 9.48 6.19
CA PRO A 36 -8.94 9.93 4.98
C PRO A 36 -7.50 10.45 5.20
N PRO A 37 -7.19 11.23 6.25
CA PRO A 37 -5.82 11.54 6.65
C PRO A 37 -4.93 10.31 6.93
N LEU A 38 -5.49 9.22 7.47
CA LEU A 38 -4.75 7.98 7.67
C LEU A 38 -4.38 7.34 6.33
N LEU A 39 -5.32 7.17 5.40
CA LEU A 39 -5.01 6.68 4.05
C LEU A 39 -3.98 7.56 3.34
N SER A 40 -4.09 8.88 3.51
CA SER A 40 -3.12 9.84 2.99
C SER A 40 -1.71 9.62 3.52
N ARG A 41 -1.57 9.37 4.83
CA ARG A 41 -0.27 9.06 5.43
C ARG A 41 0.29 7.74 4.94
N ILE A 42 -0.55 6.72 4.74
CA ILE A 42 -0.13 5.41 4.20
C ILE A 42 0.40 5.58 2.77
N GLU A 43 -0.40 6.12 1.85
CA GLU A 43 -0.03 6.27 0.43
C GLU A 43 1.19 7.18 0.18
N ASN A 44 1.51 8.07 1.11
CA ASN A 44 2.68 8.94 1.03
C ASN A 44 3.83 8.49 1.96
N MET A 45 3.78 7.28 2.53
CA MET A 45 4.78 6.71 3.46
C MET A 45 5.09 7.58 4.69
N LYS A 46 4.12 8.39 5.11
CA LYS A 46 4.23 9.26 6.30
C LYS A 46 3.73 8.59 7.58
N LYS A 47 3.21 7.36 7.49
CA LYS A 47 2.87 6.54 8.66
C LYS A 47 4.10 5.70 9.00
N PRO A 48 4.64 5.74 10.25
CA PRO A 48 5.87 5.01 10.60
C PRO A 48 5.78 3.48 10.47
N THR A 49 4.58 2.93 10.63
CA THR A 49 4.35 1.49 10.58
C THR A 49 3.02 1.26 9.87
N VAL A 50 2.97 0.35 8.90
CA VAL A 50 1.73 -0.02 8.23
C VAL A 50 1.45 -1.48 8.54
N THR A 51 0.27 -1.74 9.07
CA THR A 51 -0.15 -3.09 9.45
C THR A 51 -0.61 -3.87 8.21
N MET A 52 -0.48 -5.20 8.27
CA MET A 52 -1.03 -6.06 7.22
C MET A 52 -2.55 -5.89 7.06
N MET A 53 -3.27 -5.58 8.15
CA MET A 53 -4.71 -5.32 8.10
C MET A 53 -5.03 -4.02 7.33
N GLU A 54 -4.26 -2.94 7.53
CA GLU A 54 -4.43 -1.72 6.74
C GLU A 54 -4.13 -1.96 5.26
N LEU A 55 -3.02 -2.64 4.96
CA LEU A 55 -2.63 -2.96 3.59
C LEU A 55 -3.70 -3.81 2.88
N THR A 56 -4.12 -4.90 3.51
CA THR A 56 -5.10 -5.83 2.91
C THR A 56 -6.49 -5.22 2.77
N ARG A 57 -6.93 -4.31 3.65
CA ARG A 57 -8.21 -3.58 3.47
C ARG A 57 -8.17 -2.69 2.23
N ILE A 58 -7.06 -1.97 2.00
CA ILE A 58 -6.90 -1.13 0.81
C ILE A 58 -6.86 -2.00 -0.46
N LEU A 59 -6.07 -3.08 -0.44
CA LEU A 59 -6.00 -4.03 -1.56
C LEU A 59 -7.36 -4.70 -1.86
N GLY A 60 -8.11 -5.03 -0.80
CA GLY A 60 -9.46 -5.58 -0.90
C GLY A 60 -10.43 -4.64 -1.63
N TYR A 61 -10.37 -3.34 -1.35
CA TYR A 61 -11.16 -2.35 -2.11
C TYR A 61 -10.75 -2.29 -3.59
N TYR A 62 -9.47 -2.57 -3.90
CA TYR A 62 -8.98 -2.65 -5.27
C TYR A 62 -9.24 -4.01 -5.94
N ASN A 63 -9.88 -4.98 -5.26
CA ASN A 63 -10.01 -6.36 -5.73
C ASN A 63 -8.66 -6.97 -6.14
N ILE A 64 -7.62 -6.70 -5.34
CA ILE A 64 -6.28 -7.25 -5.52
C ILE A 64 -5.97 -8.11 -4.29
N THR A 65 -5.50 -9.33 -4.50
CA THR A 65 -5.02 -10.19 -3.42
C THR A 65 -3.62 -9.76 -2.97
N LEU A 66 -3.25 -10.08 -1.74
CA LEU A 66 -1.88 -9.83 -1.26
C LEU A 66 -0.83 -10.53 -2.14
N TYR A 67 -1.12 -11.73 -2.61
CA TYR A 67 -0.23 -12.50 -3.48
C TYR A 67 0.02 -11.78 -4.81
N GLU A 68 -1.03 -11.38 -5.53
CA GLU A 68 -0.90 -10.63 -6.79
C GLU A 68 -0.14 -9.31 -6.59
N PHE A 69 -0.41 -8.62 -5.48
CA PHE A 69 0.28 -7.38 -5.17
C PHE A 69 1.78 -7.59 -4.94
N ILE A 70 2.16 -8.65 -4.22
CA ILE A 70 3.58 -8.99 -4.00
C ILE A 70 4.24 -9.41 -5.31
N GLU A 71 3.61 -10.27 -6.11
CA GLU A 71 4.19 -10.76 -7.36
C GLU A 71 4.41 -9.61 -8.36
N ASN A 72 3.45 -8.69 -8.47
CA ASN A 72 3.57 -7.50 -9.31
C ASN A 72 4.68 -6.54 -8.86
N ASN A 73 5.14 -6.65 -7.61
CA ASN A 73 6.18 -5.80 -7.02
C ASN A 73 7.44 -6.59 -6.65
N LYS A 74 7.59 -7.81 -7.18
CA LYS A 74 8.65 -8.73 -6.81
C LYS A 74 10.04 -8.15 -7.06
N GLU A 75 10.26 -7.49 -8.19
CA GLU A 75 11.56 -6.86 -8.49
C GLU A 75 11.93 -5.78 -7.47
N TYR A 76 10.95 -5.00 -7.01
CA TYR A 76 11.17 -3.97 -6.00
C TYR A 76 11.56 -4.61 -4.66
N ILE A 77 10.81 -5.63 -4.26
CA ILE A 77 11.07 -6.40 -3.04
C ILE A 77 12.45 -7.06 -3.10
N GLU A 78 12.80 -7.71 -4.22
CA GLU A 78 14.11 -8.34 -4.41
C GLU A 78 15.25 -7.32 -4.37
N LYS A 79 15.11 -6.16 -5.01
CA LYS A 79 16.12 -5.08 -4.98
C LYS A 79 16.36 -4.58 -3.56
N ILE A 80 15.29 -4.38 -2.78
CA ILE A 80 15.41 -3.98 -1.38
C ILE A 80 16.04 -5.08 -0.55
N CYS A 81 15.58 -6.33 -0.70
CA CYS A 81 16.06 -7.49 0.04
C CYS A 81 17.51 -7.91 -0.27
N THR A 82 18.04 -7.56 -1.45
CA THR A 82 19.38 -7.97 -1.91
C THR A 82 20.48 -6.93 -1.70
N CYS A 83 20.14 -5.72 -1.26
CA CYS A 83 21.12 -4.76 -0.73
C CYS A 83 21.68 -5.30 0.60
N LYS A 84 22.75 -6.10 0.48
CA LYS A 84 23.69 -6.45 1.56
C LYS A 84 24.71 -5.34 1.76
#